data_AF-A0A1F8MRV9-F1
#
_entry.id   AF-A0A1F8MRV9-F1
#
_cell.length_a   1.000
_cell.length_b   1.000
_cell.length_c   1.000
_cell.angle_alpha   90.00
_cell.angle_beta   90.00
_cell.angle_gamma   90.00
#
_symmetry.space_group_name_H-M   'P 1'
#
loop_
_entity.id
_entity.type
_entity.pdbx_description
1 polymer ?
#
loop_
_entity_poly.entity_id
_entity_poly.type
_entity_poly.pdbx_seq_one_letter_code
_entity_poly.pdbx_strand_id
1 'polypeptide(L)'
;MARKEVREHEILHIYLELKSGVELVSHLLADSIHVELKKLDSDYADLDTMLDIQPLVVTVLPAGAFQAYTVKQRQSGAALSHLKPPHLNPSDEIIDFLLEPVHAASAGIPSGN
;
A
#
# COMPACT_ATOMS: atom_id res chain seq x y z
N MET A 1 -3.61 -0.27 1.35
CA MET A 1 -4.52 -0.68 0.24
C MET A 1 -4.12 -2.08 -0.18
N ALA A 2 -4.99 -2.82 -0.86
CA ALA A 2 -4.68 -4.17 -1.30
C ALA A 2 -5.17 -4.42 -2.73
N ARG A 3 -4.52 -5.37 -3.41
CA ARG A 3 -4.90 -5.85 -4.74
C ARG A 3 -4.88 -7.37 -4.76
N LYS A 4 -5.92 -7.97 -5.31
CA LYS A 4 -5.89 -9.38 -5.71
C LYS A 4 -5.16 -9.48 -7.04
N GLU A 5 -4.11 -10.28 -7.10
CA GLU A 5 -3.33 -10.53 -8.31
C GLU A 5 -3.44 -12.02 -8.66
N VAL A 6 -3.61 -12.34 -9.95
CA VAL A 6 -3.54 -13.72 -10.45
C VAL A 6 -2.18 -13.87 -11.11
N ARG A 7 -1.31 -14.66 -10.49
CA ARG A 7 -0.01 -15.06 -11.04
C ARG A 7 -0.06 -16.56 -11.34
N GLU A 8 0.91 -17.31 -10.84
CA GLU A 8 0.80 -18.78 -10.77
C GLU A 8 -0.34 -19.20 -9.83
N HIS A 9 -0.51 -18.47 -8.73
CA HIS A 9 -1.60 -18.61 -7.77
C HIS A 9 -2.29 -17.25 -7.54
N GLU A 10 -3.44 -17.27 -6.86
CA GLU A 10 -4.07 -16.05 -6.38
C GLU A 10 -3.25 -15.47 -5.22
N ILE A 11 -2.82 -14.22 -5.35
CA ILE A 11 -1.98 -13.53 -4.36
C ILE A 11 -2.71 -12.29 -3.86
N LEU A 12 -2.67 -12.08 -2.55
CA LEU A 12 -3.01 -10.80 -1.94
C LEU A 12 -1.76 -9.92 -1.90
N HIS A 13 -1.78 -8.79 -2.61
CA HIS A 13 -0.69 -7.82 -2.55
C HIS A 13 -1.14 -6.60 -1.75
N ILE A 14 -0.52 -6.36 -0.60
CA ILE A 14 -0.81 -5.24 0.30
C ILE A 14 0.27 -4.17 0.14
N TYR A 15 -0.18 -2.93 -0.06
CA TYR A 15 0.66 -1.74 -0.09
C TYR A 15 0.42 -0.91 1.18
N LEU A 16 1.49 -0.67 1.93
CA LEU A 16 1.47 -0.04 3.25
C LEU A 16 2.37 1.18 3.29
N GLU A 17 1.84 2.33 3.69
CA GLU A 17 2.66 3.49 4.04
C GLU A 17 2.92 3.45 5.54
N LEU A 18 4.19 3.39 5.94
CA LEU A 18 4.58 3.45 7.35
C LEU A 18 4.66 4.90 7.81
N LYS A 19 4.41 5.13 9.10
CA LYS A 19 4.66 6.44 9.70
C LYS A 19 6.16 6.76 9.67
N SER A 20 6.50 8.03 9.47
CA SER A 20 7.89 8.48 9.48
C SER A 20 8.64 8.03 10.75
N GLY A 21 9.87 7.55 10.57
CA GLY A 21 10.73 7.06 11.66
C GLY A 21 10.48 5.60 12.05
N VAL A 22 9.56 4.89 11.38
CA VAL A 22 9.40 3.44 11.52
C VAL A 22 10.24 2.75 10.46
N GLU A 23 11.39 2.21 10.85
CA GLU A 23 12.12 1.25 10.03
C GLU A 23 11.67 -0.16 10.40
N LEU A 24 10.91 -0.80 9.51
CA LEU A 24 10.54 -2.20 9.64
C LEU A 24 11.14 -2.98 8.48
N VAL A 25 11.62 -4.18 8.77
CA VAL A 25 12.08 -5.08 7.72
C VAL A 25 10.87 -5.69 7.02
N SER A 26 10.77 -5.49 5.71
CA SER A 26 9.59 -5.87 4.90
C SER A 26 9.16 -7.34 5.07
N HIS A 27 10.11 -8.29 5.20
CA HIS A 27 9.76 -9.69 5.40
C HIS A 27 9.09 -9.95 6.76
N LEU A 28 9.58 -9.34 7.86
CA LEU A 28 8.95 -9.48 9.18
C LEU A 28 7.52 -8.93 9.20
N LEU A 29 7.27 -7.86 8.43
CA LEU A 29 5.94 -7.30 8.27
C LEU A 29 5.01 -8.24 7.50
N ALA A 30 5.50 -8.82 6.40
CA ALA A 30 4.75 -9.79 5.62
C ALA A 30 4.39 -11.03 6.46
N ASP A 31 5.33 -11.58 7.22
CA ASP A 31 5.10 -12.76 8.06
C ASP A 31 4.10 -12.48 9.17
N SER A 32 4.21 -11.32 9.83
CA SER A 32 3.27 -10.90 10.88
C SER A 32 1.84 -10.77 10.34
N ILE A 33 1.68 -10.10 9.19
CA ILE A 33 0.37 -9.96 8.54
C ILE A 33 -0.17 -11.31 8.09
N HIS A 34 0.68 -12.17 7.53
CA HIS A 34 0.30 -13.50 7.09
C HIS A 34 -0.24 -14.35 8.25
N VAL A 35 0.45 -14.36 9.41
CA VAL A 35 -0.01 -15.07 10.61
C VAL A 35 -1.36 -14.54 11.10
N GLU A 36 -1.56 -13.22 11.13
CA GLU A 36 -2.84 -12.65 11.55
C GLU A 36 -3.97 -12.91 10.53
N LEU A 37 -3.69 -12.91 9.24
CA LEU A 37 -4.66 -13.27 8.20
C LEU A 37 -5.13 -14.72 8.33
N LYS A 38 -4.22 -15.66 8.59
CA LYS A 38 -4.58 -17.08 8.84
C LYS A 38 -5.50 -17.27 10.03
N LYS A 39 -5.44 -16.39 11.04
CA LYS A 39 -6.35 -16.42 12.20
C LYS A 39 -7.72 -15.83 11.88
N LEU A 40 -7.75 -14.84 10.99
CA LEU A 40 -8.96 -14.08 10.67
C LEU A 40 -9.83 -14.81 9.63
N ASP A 41 -9.21 -15.52 8.70
CA ASP A 41 -9.85 -16.08 7.51
C ASP A 41 -9.37 -17.53 7.27
N SER A 42 -10.30 -18.48 7.40
CA SER A 42 -10.02 -19.91 7.21
C SER A 42 -9.70 -20.25 5.76
N ASP A 43 -10.37 -19.60 4.80
CA ASP A 43 -10.18 -19.88 3.38
C ASP A 43 -8.77 -19.44 2.94
N TYR A 44 -8.29 -18.31 3.47
CA TYR A 44 -6.90 -17.88 3.31
C TYR A 44 -5.91 -18.87 3.94
N ALA A 45 -6.19 -19.36 5.15
CA ALA A 45 -5.33 -20.35 5.82
C ALA A 45 -5.27 -21.69 5.07
N ASP A 46 -6.39 -22.09 4.45
CA ASP A 46 -6.48 -23.30 3.65
C ASP A 46 -5.69 -23.16 2.34
N LEU A 47 -5.71 -22.00 1.68
CA LEU A 47 -4.87 -21.76 0.49
C LEU A 47 -3.37 -21.96 0.78
N ASP A 48 -2.91 -21.44 1.91
CA ASP A 48 -1.53 -21.64 2.37
C ASP A 48 -1.23 -23.12 2.64
N THR A 49 -2.08 -23.80 3.41
CA THR A 49 -1.84 -25.18 3.84
C THR A 49 -1.96 -26.19 2.70
N MET A 50 -2.92 -25.99 1.79
CA MET A 50 -3.20 -26.93 0.69
C MET A 50 -2.18 -26.83 -0.43
N LEU A 51 -1.64 -25.64 -0.67
CA LEU A 51 -0.71 -25.37 -1.78
C LEU A 51 0.74 -25.24 -1.32
N ASP A 52 0.99 -25.22 0.00
CA ASP A 52 2.30 -24.96 0.61
C ASP A 52 2.92 -23.65 0.11
N ILE A 53 2.09 -22.59 0.08
CA ILE A 53 2.47 -21.25 -0.39
C ILE A 53 2.16 -20.19 0.67
N GLN A 54 2.87 -19.05 0.62
CA GLN A 54 2.45 -17.83 1.33
C GLN A 54 1.78 -16.89 0.32
N PRO A 55 0.43 -16.83 0.22
CA PRO A 55 -0.27 -16.08 -0.81
C PRO A 55 -0.38 -14.58 -0.45
N LEU A 56 0.72 -13.99 0.04
CA LEU A 56 0.80 -12.60 0.47
C LEU A 56 2.10 -11.96 0.01
N VAL A 57 1.98 -10.78 -0.60
CA VAL A 57 3.08 -9.87 -0.86
C VAL A 57 2.81 -8.57 -0.11
N VAL A 58 3.84 -8.00 0.52
CA VAL A 58 3.75 -6.70 1.20
C VAL A 58 4.80 -5.75 0.64
N THR A 59 4.33 -4.63 0.09
CA THR A 59 5.18 -3.53 -0.36
C THR A 59 5.02 -2.32 0.56
N VAL A 60 6.14 -1.84 1.10
CA VAL A 60 6.17 -0.58 1.85
C VAL A 60 6.28 0.57 0.87
N LEU A 61 5.31 1.47 0.91
CA LEU A 61 5.27 2.69 0.11
C LEU A 61 6.20 3.76 0.69
N PRO A 62 6.71 4.67 -0.15
CA PRO A 62 7.39 5.87 0.32
C PRO A 62 6.52 6.67 1.31
N ALA A 63 7.14 7.23 2.34
CA ALA A 63 6.44 8.10 3.27
C ALA A 63 5.87 9.32 2.52
N GLY A 64 4.58 9.62 2.75
CA GLY A 64 3.84 10.66 2.05
C GLY A 64 3.18 10.23 0.75
N ALA A 65 3.27 8.96 0.32
CA ALA A 65 2.71 8.50 -0.95
C ALA A 65 1.20 8.78 -1.07
N PHE A 66 0.41 8.44 -0.05
CA PHE A 66 -1.03 8.72 -0.07
C PHE A 66 -1.34 10.23 -0.02
N GLN A 67 -0.50 11.01 0.65
CA GLN A 67 -0.65 12.47 0.68
C GLN A 67 -0.38 13.07 -0.70
N ALA A 68 0.69 12.66 -1.36
CA ALA A 68 1.04 13.08 -2.71
C ALA A 68 -0.09 12.74 -3.70
N TYR A 69 -0.68 11.54 -3.59
CA TYR A 69 -1.82 11.14 -4.41
C TYR A 69 -3.02 12.07 -4.19
N THR A 70 -3.34 12.37 -2.93
CA THR A 70 -4.44 13.28 -2.58
C THR A 70 -4.22 14.67 -3.20
N VAL A 71 -2.99 15.19 -3.16
CA VAL A 71 -2.65 16.49 -3.76
C VAL A 71 -2.82 16.46 -5.28
N LYS A 72 -2.32 15.43 -5.96
CA LYS A 72 -2.50 15.24 -7.42
C LYS A 72 -3.97 15.22 -7.81
N GLN A 73 -4.80 14.48 -7.07
CA GLN A 73 -6.25 14.40 -7.34
C GLN A 73 -6.93 15.76 -7.16
N ARG A 74 -6.58 16.53 -6.13
CA ARG A 74 -7.11 17.89 -5.92
C ARG A 74 -6.74 18.82 -7.07
N GLN A 75 -5.48 18.81 -7.51
CA GLN A 75 -5.01 19.63 -8.62
C GLN A 75 -5.69 19.28 -9.95
N SER A 76 -6.09 18.02 -10.11
CA SER A 76 -6.82 17.53 -11.27
C SER A 76 -8.33 17.81 -11.22
N GLY A 77 -8.81 18.54 -10.21
CA GLY A 77 -10.23 18.87 -10.05
C GLY A 77 -11.10 17.68 -9.65
N ALA A 78 -10.53 16.62 -9.07
CA ALA A 78 -11.27 15.43 -8.71
C ALA A 78 -12.30 15.71 -7.60
N ALA A 79 -13.47 15.07 -7.71
CA ALA A 79 -14.50 15.11 -6.67
C ALA A 79 -13.97 14.59 -5.33
N LEU A 80 -14.57 15.03 -4.21
CA LEU A 80 -14.14 14.65 -2.85
C LEU A 80 -14.07 13.12 -2.64
N SER A 81 -14.93 12.35 -3.33
CA SER A 81 -14.97 10.89 -3.30
C SER A 81 -13.77 10.22 -3.98
N HIS A 82 -13.03 10.92 -4.84
CA HIS A 82 -11.87 10.40 -5.60
C HIS A 82 -10.54 10.91 -5.08
N LEU A 83 -10.52 11.56 -3.90
CA LEU A 83 -9.31 12.10 -3.31
C LEU A 83 -8.40 11.03 -2.69
N LYS A 84 -8.95 9.87 -2.35
CA LYS A 84 -8.18 8.72 -1.85
C LYS A 84 -8.17 7.63 -2.91
N PRO A 85 -7.09 6.83 -3.00
CA PRO A 85 -7.10 5.66 -3.85
C PRO A 85 -8.11 4.64 -3.29
N PRO A 86 -8.67 3.77 -4.15
CA PRO A 86 -9.55 2.70 -3.70
C PRO A 86 -8.81 1.77 -2.73
N HIS A 87 -9.53 1.25 -1.74
CA HIS A 87 -8.94 0.35 -0.74
C HIS A 87 -8.59 -1.02 -1.30
N LEU A 88 -9.38 -1.50 -2.27
CA LEU A 88 -9.22 -2.77 -2.96
C LEU A 88 -9.10 -2.55 -4.46
N ASN A 89 -8.23 -3.34 -5.09
CA ASN A 89 -8.02 -3.39 -6.53
C ASN A 89 -7.82 -2.00 -7.17
N PRO A 90 -6.81 -1.24 -6.72
CA PRO A 90 -6.33 -0.07 -7.45
C PRO A 90 -5.96 -0.42 -8.90
N SER A 91 -6.06 0.56 -9.81
CA SER A 91 -5.49 0.42 -11.14
C SER A 91 -3.95 0.44 -11.08
N ASP A 92 -3.32 -0.05 -12.15
CA ASP A 92 -1.86 0.00 -12.32
C ASP A 92 -1.35 1.43 -12.18
N GLU A 93 -2.00 2.40 -12.83
CA GLU A 93 -1.62 3.82 -12.78
C GLU A 93 -1.60 4.40 -11.35
N ILE A 94 -2.50 3.93 -10.47
CA ILE A 94 -2.52 4.36 -9.07
C ILE A 94 -1.38 3.72 -8.30
N ILE A 95 -1.12 2.43 -8.53
CA ILE A 95 0.00 1.72 -7.89
C ILE A 95 1.33 2.35 -8.31
N ASP A 96 1.54 2.54 -9.61
CA ASP A 96 2.77 3.11 -10.15
C ASP A 96 3.05 4.48 -9.53
N PHE A 97 2.03 5.35 -9.47
CA PHE A 97 2.15 6.65 -8.82
C PHE A 97 2.52 6.54 -7.33
N LEU A 98 1.94 5.59 -6.60
CA LEU A 98 2.21 5.43 -5.16
C LEU A 98 3.61 4.85 -4.88
N LEU A 99 4.21 4.17 -5.85
CA LEU A 99 5.57 3.64 -5.76
C LEU A 99 6.63 4.69 -6.11
N GLU A 100 6.25 5.82 -6.73
CA GLU A 100 7.18 6.89 -7.07
C GLU A 100 7.81 7.50 -5.81
N PRO A 101 9.12 7.81 -5.83
CA PRO A 101 9.77 8.51 -4.73
C PRO A 101 9.10 9.86 -4.46
N VAL A 102 8.57 10.02 -3.24
CA VAL A 102 8.05 11.30 -2.79
C VAL A 102 9.22 12.23 -2.53
N HIS A 103 9.47 13.14 -3.48
CA HIS A 103 10.39 14.23 -3.23
C HIS A 103 9.72 15.17 -2.24
N ALA A 104 10.26 15.26 -1.03
CA ALA A 104 9.82 16.25 -0.07
C ALA A 104 9.97 17.63 -0.71
N ALA A 105 8.85 18.24 -1.09
CA ALA A 105 8.83 19.67 -1.33
C ALA A 105 9.30 20.31 -0.03
N SER A 106 10.51 20.84 -0.05
CA SER A 106 11.08 21.65 1.01
C SER A 106 10.01 22.60 1.50
N ALA A 107 9.58 22.42 2.75
CA ALA A 107 8.70 23.34 3.43
C ALA A 107 9.41 24.70 3.46
N GLY A 108 9.12 25.53 2.46
CA GLY A 108 9.48 26.93 2.47
C GLY A 108 8.74 27.58 3.62
N ILE A 109 9.43 27.75 4.74
CA ILE A 109 9.02 28.69 5.77
C ILE A 109 9.19 30.07 5.12
N PRO A 110 8.13 30.87 4.92
CA PRO A 110 8.33 32.26 4.57
C PRO A 110 8.88 32.95 5.82
N SER A 111 10.14 33.37 5.76
CA SER A 111 10.68 34.38 6.66
C SER A 111 9.88 35.67 6.44
N GLY A 112 8.89 35.90 7.29
CA GLY A 112 8.22 37.19 7.42
C GLY A 112 9.10 38.12 8.25
N ASN A 113 9.47 39.23 7.61
CA ASN A 113 10.25 40.35 8.15
C ASN A 113 9.39 41.22 9.07
#